data_AF-A0A061IVE2-F1
#
_entry.id   AF-A0A061IVE2-F1
#
_cell.length_a   1.000
_cell.length_b   1.000
_cell.length_c   1.000
_cell.angle_alpha   90.00
_cell.angle_beta   90.00
_cell.angle_gamma   90.00
#
_symmetry.space_group_name_H-M   'P 1'
#
loop_
_entity.id
_entity.type
_entity.pdbx_description
1 polymer ?
#
loop_
_entity_poly.entity_id
_entity_poly.type
_entity_poly.pdbx_seq_one_letter_code
_entity_poly.pdbx_strand_id
1 'polypeptide(L)'
;MAAREHYDCDGIQGMELNDFNGDGTTLESHWSKRNAKDELMAPLGGAGYYTELTLAAFADLGYYKANWAMAEPMGWGRRSGCELLQKKCS
;
A
#
# COMPACT_ATOMS: atom_id res chain seq x y z
N MET A 1 -10.25 -5.02 5.15
CA MET A 1 -9.11 -5.16 4.19
C MET A 1 -8.24 -3.95 4.43
N ALA A 2 -6.96 -4.12 4.79
CA ALA A 2 -6.11 -3.02 5.24
C ALA A 2 -6.09 -1.83 4.27
N ALA A 3 -6.05 -2.08 2.96
CA ALA A 3 -6.10 -1.02 1.96
C ALA A 3 -7.41 -0.20 1.98
N ARG A 4 -8.58 -0.85 2.19
CA ARG A 4 -9.86 -0.14 2.33
C ARG A 4 -9.82 0.86 3.49
N GLU A 5 -9.29 0.40 4.62
CA GLU A 5 -9.19 1.19 5.85
C GLU A 5 -8.16 2.31 5.72
N HIS A 6 -7.02 2.05 5.09
CA HIS A 6 -5.98 3.03 4.86
C HIS A 6 -6.47 4.19 3.98
N TYR A 7 -7.08 3.89 2.84
CA TYR A 7 -7.52 4.91 1.87
C TYR A 7 -8.92 5.45 2.10
N ASP A 8 -9.74 4.84 2.96
CA ASP A 8 -11.17 5.14 3.09
C ASP A 8 -11.91 4.98 1.75
N CYS A 9 -11.71 3.82 1.12
CA CYS A 9 -12.25 3.51 -0.20
C CYS A 9 -12.82 2.08 -0.26
N ASP A 10 -14.13 1.94 -0.10
CA ASP A 10 -14.81 0.63 -0.11
C ASP A 10 -14.66 -0.13 -1.44
N GLY A 11 -14.57 0.61 -2.55
CA GLY A 11 -14.48 0.06 -3.91
C GLY A 11 -13.10 -0.51 -4.28
N ILE A 12 -12.07 -0.34 -3.44
CA ILE A 12 -10.74 -0.89 -3.74
C ILE A 12 -10.75 -2.43 -3.70
N GLN A 13 -10.13 -3.03 -4.71
CA GLN A 13 -10.02 -4.48 -4.85
C GLN A 13 -8.75 -5.06 -4.19
N GLY A 14 -7.70 -4.26 -4.07
CA GLY A 14 -6.43 -4.66 -3.47
C GLY A 14 -5.38 -3.55 -3.54
N MET A 15 -4.17 -3.86 -3.11
CA MET A 15 -3.02 -2.96 -3.22
C MET A 15 -2.30 -3.16 -4.54
N GLU A 16 -2.04 -2.05 -5.24
CA GLU A 16 -1.22 -2.07 -6.46
C GLU A 16 0.25 -2.32 -6.11
N LEU A 17 0.85 -3.24 -6.85
CA LEU A 17 2.30 -3.42 -6.87
C LEU A 17 2.95 -2.31 -7.68
N ASN A 18 4.23 -2.07 -7.41
CA ASN A 18 5.02 -1.14 -8.18
C ASN A 18 5.18 -1.65 -9.61
N ASP A 19 4.99 -0.74 -10.56
CA ASP A 19 5.21 -0.97 -11.97
C ASP A 19 6.00 0.21 -12.53
N PHE A 20 7.24 -0.03 -12.91
CA PHE A 20 8.17 1.02 -13.32
C PHE A 20 7.71 1.77 -14.58
N ASN A 21 7.16 1.03 -15.55
CA ASN A 21 6.65 1.55 -16.82
C ASN A 21 5.16 1.91 -16.75
N GLY A 22 4.41 1.36 -15.79
CA GLY A 22 2.97 1.59 -15.64
C GLY A 22 2.10 0.93 -16.71
N ASP A 23 2.63 -0.04 -17.44
CA ASP A 23 1.97 -0.79 -18.52
C ASP A 23 1.81 -2.30 -18.23
N GLY A 24 2.16 -2.73 -17.03
CA GLY A 24 2.16 -4.11 -16.54
C GLY A 24 3.39 -4.92 -16.92
N THR A 25 4.35 -4.37 -17.67
CA THR A 25 5.53 -5.13 -18.15
C THR A 25 6.67 -5.19 -17.15
N THR A 26 6.66 -4.32 -16.13
CA THR A 26 7.73 -4.16 -15.15
C THR A 26 7.21 -4.21 -13.72
N LEU A 27 6.37 -5.21 -13.44
CA LEU A 27 5.88 -5.48 -12.09
C LEU A 27 7.01 -5.91 -11.17
N GLU A 28 7.05 -5.32 -9.97
CA GLU A 28 8.03 -5.61 -8.93
C GLU A 28 7.38 -6.13 -7.65
N SER A 29 8.20 -6.63 -6.72
CA SER A 29 7.76 -7.17 -5.43
C SER A 29 7.46 -6.11 -4.36
N HIS A 30 7.34 -4.84 -4.74
CA HIS A 30 7.16 -3.69 -3.84
C HIS A 30 5.78 -3.05 -4.03
N TRP A 31 5.31 -2.29 -3.06
CA TRP A 31 4.09 -1.49 -3.19
C TRP A 31 4.29 -0.35 -4.20
N SER A 32 3.21 -0.01 -4.92
CA SER A 32 3.19 1.17 -5.78
C SER A 32 3.69 2.40 -5.02
N LYS A 33 4.80 2.99 -5.49
CA LYS A 33 5.39 4.18 -4.86
C LYS A 33 4.42 5.35 -4.81
N ARG A 34 3.52 5.45 -5.79
CA ARG A 34 2.45 6.46 -5.82
C ARG A 34 1.49 6.30 -4.64
N ASN A 35 1.10 5.07 -4.34
CA ASN A 35 0.03 4.79 -3.39
C ASN A 35 0.54 4.64 -1.96
N ALA A 36 1.77 4.15 -1.78
CA ALA A 36 2.34 3.80 -0.48
C ALA A 36 3.78 4.33 -0.34
N LYS A 37 4.01 5.61 -0.67
CA LYS A 37 5.35 6.23 -0.76
C LYS A 37 6.23 6.00 0.46
N ASP A 38 5.67 6.13 1.65
CA ASP A 38 6.44 6.12 2.92
C ASP A 38 6.41 4.74 3.61
N GLU A 39 5.92 3.71 2.93
CA GLU A 39 5.77 2.33 3.43
C GLU A 39 7.10 1.56 3.35
N LEU A 40 7.32 0.62 4.27
CA LEU A 40 8.49 -0.27 4.34
C LEU A 40 8.80 -0.98 3.02
N MET A 41 7.78 -1.50 2.35
CA MET A 41 7.84 -2.25 1.10
C MET A 41 7.65 -1.34 -0.12
N ALA A 42 7.77 -0.02 0.00
CA ALA A 42 7.92 0.85 -1.16
C ALA A 42 9.28 0.61 -1.84
N PRO A 43 9.40 0.72 -3.18
CA PRO A 43 10.60 0.32 -3.91
C PRO A 43 11.86 1.10 -3.50
N LEU A 44 11.79 2.44 -3.48
CA LEU A 44 12.93 3.30 -3.13
C LEU A 44 12.47 4.69 -2.63
N GLY A 45 12.98 5.07 -1.47
CA GLY A 45 12.77 6.37 -0.82
C GLY A 45 11.43 6.46 -0.08
N GLY A 46 11.42 7.13 1.08
CA GLY A 46 10.27 7.21 1.98
C GLY A 46 10.73 7.13 3.43
N ALA A 47 9.77 7.08 4.37
CA ALA A 47 10.07 6.90 5.79
C ALA A 47 10.31 5.44 6.21
N GLY A 48 9.75 4.47 5.46
CA GLY A 48 9.93 3.04 5.72
C GLY A 48 9.02 2.51 6.83
N TYR A 49 7.80 3.05 6.96
CA TYR A 49 6.86 2.65 8.00
C TYR A 49 6.37 1.22 7.79
N TYR A 50 6.39 0.43 8.86
CA TYR A 50 5.83 -0.92 8.88
C TYR A 50 4.32 -0.84 9.13
N THR A 51 3.56 -0.59 8.06
CA THR A 51 2.13 -0.27 8.15
C THR A 51 1.24 -1.52 8.17
N GLU A 52 -0.06 -1.30 8.37
CA GLU A 52 -1.10 -2.32 8.17
C GLU A 52 -1.08 -2.94 6.76
N LEU A 53 -0.57 -2.27 5.74
CA LEU A 53 -0.54 -2.77 4.36
C LEU A 53 0.42 -3.97 4.24
N THR A 54 1.66 -3.81 4.69
CA THR A 54 2.65 -4.91 4.69
C THR A 54 2.28 -6.00 5.69
N LEU A 55 1.77 -5.64 6.87
CA LEU A 55 1.29 -6.63 7.83
C LEU A 55 0.15 -7.48 7.26
N ALA A 56 -0.78 -6.87 6.52
CA ALA A 56 -1.85 -7.60 5.85
C ALA A 56 -1.35 -8.53 4.77
N ALA A 57 -0.40 -8.10 3.94
CA ALA A 57 0.21 -8.98 2.95
C ALA A 57 0.84 -10.22 3.60
N PHE A 58 1.55 -10.07 4.72
CA PHE A 58 2.12 -11.21 5.45
C PHE A 58 1.08 -12.12 6.09
N ALA A 59 -0.02 -11.57 6.60
CA ALA A 59 -1.13 -12.36 7.12
C ALA A 59 -1.83 -13.16 6.01
N ASP A 60 -2.07 -12.53 4.86
CA ASP A 60 -2.76 -13.13 3.70
C ASP A 60 -1.93 -14.24 3.04
N LEU A 61 -0.60 -14.17 3.13
CA LEU A 61 0.29 -15.28 2.71
C LEU A 61 0.16 -16.53 3.60
N GLY A 62 -0.41 -16.42 4.80
CA GLY A 62 -0.64 -17.55 5.72
C GLY A 62 0.60 -18.03 6.48
N TYR A 63 1.77 -17.42 6.26
CA TYR A 63 3.00 -17.77 6.99
C TYR A 63 3.09 -17.13 8.37
N TYR A 64 2.42 -16.00 8.58
CA TYR A 64 2.55 -15.18 9.78
C TYR A 64 1.19 -14.79 10.34
N LYS A 65 1.17 -14.45 11.64
CA LYS A 65 0.05 -13.77 12.28
C LYS A 65 0.46 -12.34 12.60
N ALA A 66 -0.21 -11.37 11.99
CA ALA A 66 0.07 -9.95 12.22
C ALA A 66 -0.35 -9.50 13.63
N ASN A 67 0.51 -8.69 14.26
CA ASN A 67 0.15 -7.92 15.45
C ASN A 67 -0.23 -6.50 15.03
N TRP A 68 -1.51 -6.29 14.72
CA TRP A 68 -2.04 -5.03 14.19
C TRP A 68 -1.86 -3.83 15.14
N ALA A 69 -1.73 -4.07 16.44
CA ALA A 69 -1.49 -2.99 17.42
C ALA A 69 -0.11 -2.31 17.26
N MET A 70 0.80 -2.96 16.53
CA MET A 70 2.14 -2.45 16.23
C MET A 70 2.24 -1.81 14.85
N ALA A 71 1.14 -1.74 14.09
CA ALA A 71 1.14 -1.11 12.77
C ALA A 71 1.49 0.37 12.89
N GLU A 72 2.54 0.80 12.18
CA GLU A 72 2.94 2.20 12.16
C GLU A 72 2.01 3.00 11.26
N PRO A 73 1.52 4.17 11.72
CA PRO A 73 0.61 4.98 10.92
C PRO A 73 1.39 5.71 9.80
N MET A 74 1.07 5.41 8.55
CA MET A 74 1.55 6.19 7.40
C MET A 74 0.56 7.32 7.09
N GLY A 75 1.06 8.56 6.99
CA GLY A 75 0.25 9.72 6.65
C GLY A 75 -0.07 9.82 5.16
N TRP A 76 0.84 9.37 4.30
CA TRP A 76 0.67 9.37 2.85
C TRP A 76 -0.54 8.53 2.43
N GLY A 77 -1.50 9.12 1.71
CA GLY A 77 -2.69 8.42 1.23
C GLY A 77 -3.75 8.09 2.29
N ARG A 78 -3.49 8.36 3.58
CA ARG A 78 -4.43 8.02 4.65
C ARG A 78 -5.74 8.80 4.52
N ARG A 79 -6.84 8.06 4.36
CA ARG A 79 -8.21 8.59 4.13
C ARG A 79 -8.29 9.56 2.95
N SER A 80 -7.52 9.29 1.89
CA SER A 80 -7.55 10.10 0.67
C SER A 80 -8.81 9.87 -0.18
N GLY A 81 -9.62 8.87 0.16
CA GLY A 81 -10.73 8.39 -0.66
C GLY A 81 -10.25 7.60 -1.88
N CYS A 82 -11.21 7.17 -2.70
CA CYS A 82 -10.90 6.43 -3.92
C CYS A 82 -10.18 7.26 -5.00
N GLU A 83 -10.17 8.59 -4.89
CA GLU A 83 -9.63 9.47 -5.92
C GLU A 83 -8.13 9.31 -6.11
N LEU A 84 -7.37 9.15 -5.03
CA LEU A 84 -5.93 8.90 -5.11
C LEU A 84 -5.61 7.67 -5.95
N LEU A 85 -6.48 6.66 -5.92
CA LEU A 85 -6.26 5.40 -6.62
C LEU A 85 -6.74 5.49 -8.07
N GLN A 86 -7.90 6.11 -8.31
CA GLN A 86 -8.58 6.11 -9.60
C GLN A 86 -8.22 7.27 -10.54
N LYS A 87 -7.75 8.39 -10.01
CA LYS A 87 -7.44 9.59 -10.80
C LYS A 87 -5.93 9.77 -10.96
N LYS A 88 -5.53 10.42 -12.06
CA LYS A 88 -4.12 10.79 -12.28
C LYS A 88 -3.68 11.83 -11.25
N CYS A 89 -2.44 11.70 -10.77
CA CYS A 89 -1.80 12.71 -9.94
C CYS A 89 -1.50 13.98 -10.76
N SER A 90 -1.49 15.13 -10.09
CA SER A 90 -1.06 16.43 -10.64
C SER A 90 0.42 16.68 -10.46
#